data_AF-A0A3B5MAJ3-F1
#
_entry.id   AF-A0A3B5MAJ3-F1
#
_cell.length_a   1.000
_cell.length_b   1.000
_cell.length_c   1.000
_cell.angle_alpha   90.00
_cell.angle_beta   90.00
_cell.angle_gamma   90.00
#
_symmetry.space_group_name_H-M   'P 1'
#
loop_
_entity.id
_entity.type
_entity.pdbx_description
1 polymer ?
#
loop_
_entity_poly.entity_id
_entity_poly.type
_entity_poly.pdbx_seq_one_letter_code
_entity_poly.pdbx_strand_id
1 'polypeptide(L)' 'MNSRGRLYGTRLFKDECKFKETLLPNNYNAYESFVYKGFYIGLSKHGRVKRGNKATTAMTVTHFLPRL' A
#
# COMPACT_ATOMS: atom_id res chain seq x y z
N MET A 1 -4.00 3.21 6.85
CA MET A 1 -5.04 2.52 6.07
C MET A 1 -6.05 1.95 7.04
N ASN A 2 -7.35 2.13 6.81
CA ASN A 2 -8.37 1.64 7.74
C ASN A 2 -8.77 0.17 7.48
N SER A 3 -9.57 -0.40 8.40
CA SER A 3 -10.11 -1.76 8.33
C SER A 3 -10.90 -2.09 7.06
N ARG A 4 -11.38 -1.08 6.33
CA ARG A 4 -12.09 -1.25 5.04
C ARG A 4 -11.14 -1.21 3.83
N GLY A 5 -9.83 -1.18 4.07
CA GLY A 5 -8.79 -1.10 3.04
C GLY A 5 -8.67 0.29 2.39
N ARG A 6 -9.27 1.35 2.95
CA ARG A 6 -9.17 2.70 2.37
C ARG A 6 -7.92 3.41 2.89
N LEU A 7 -7.14 3.97 1.96
CA LEU A 7 -6.06 4.91 2.26
C LEU A 7 -6.65 6.29 2.62
N TYR A 8 -6.08 6.91 3.64
CA TYR A 8 -6.50 8.21 4.14
C TYR A 8 -5.32 8.87 4.87
N GLY A 9 -5.33 10.20 4.95
CA GLY A 9 -4.35 10.97 5.73
C GLY A 9 -4.83 11.22 7.15
N THR A 10 -3.89 11.27 8.10
CA THR A 10 -4.13 11.59 9.52
C THR A 10 -3.06 12.55 10.01
N ARG A 11 -3.44 13.47 10.92
CA ARG A 11 -2.50 14.41 11.56
C ARG A 11 -1.68 13.76 12.68
N LEU A 12 -2.21 12.70 13.28
CA LEU A 12 -1.55 11.96 14.36
C LEU A 12 -1.03 10.64 13.83
N PHE A 13 0.19 10.26 14.24
CA PHE A 13 0.76 8.96 13.92
C PHE A 13 0.04 7.86 14.72
N LYS A 14 -0.45 6.85 13.99
CA LYS A 14 -1.21 5.71 14.53
C LYS A 14 -0.63 4.42 13.98
N ASP A 15 -1.03 3.28 14.54
CA ASP A 15 -0.60 1.98 14.00
C ASP A 15 -1.02 1.76 12.55
N GLU A 16 -2.15 2.33 12.13
CA GLU A 16 -2.60 2.32 10.73
C GLU A 16 -1.69 3.13 9.77
N CYS A 17 -0.73 3.90 10.28
CA CYS A 17 0.29 4.59 9.49
C CYS A 17 1.52 3.72 9.19
N LYS A 18 1.65 2.57 9.86
CA LYS A 18 2.80 1.68 9.71
C LYS A 18 2.55 0.72 8.55
N PHE A 19 3.55 0.61 7.66
CA PHE A 19 3.53 -0.33 6.55
C PHE A 19 4.83 -1.13 6.53
N LYS A 20 4.72 -2.43 6.27
CA LYS A 20 5.86 -3.30 6.00
C LYS A 20 6.26 -3.12 4.54
N GLU A 21 7.49 -2.69 4.32
CA GLU A 21 8.10 -2.64 3.00
C GLU A 21 8.61 -4.04 2.63
N THR A 22 8.35 -4.46 1.40
CA THR A 22 8.85 -5.72 0.84
C THR A 22 9.41 -5.45 -0.55
N LEU A 23 10.69 -5.80 -0.75
CA LEU A 23 11.35 -5.71 -2.04
C LEU A 23 10.74 -6.72 -3.01
N LEU A 24 10.45 -6.25 -4.22
CA LEU A 24 9.96 -7.01 -5.35
C LEU A 24 11.01 -7.02 -6.47
N PRO A 25 10.83 -7.86 -7.51
CA PRO A 25 11.69 -7.81 -8.69
C PRO A 25 11.78 -6.41 -9.31
N ASN A 26 12.87 -6.14 -10.02
CA ASN A 26 13.16 -4.87 -10.69
C ASN A 26 13.19 -3.66 -9.73
N ASN A 27 13.57 -3.88 -8.47
CA ASN A 27 13.70 -2.86 -7.42
C ASN A 27 12.40 -2.10 -7.09
N TYR A 28 11.24 -2.69 -7.41
CA TYR A 28 9.98 -2.19 -6.89
C TYR A 28 9.79 -2.61 -5.44
N ASN A 29 9.00 -1.86 -4.70
CA ASN A 29 8.56 -2.18 -3.35
C ASN A 29 7.04 -2.32 -3.31
N ALA A 30 6.57 -3.23 -2.47
CA ALA A 30 5.18 -3.26 -2.02
C ALA A 30 5.11 -2.86 -0.54
N TYR A 31 4.02 -2.19 -0.19
CA TYR A 31 3.77 -1.70 1.17
C TYR A 31 2.51 -2.36 1.73
N GLU A 32 2.69 -3.30 2.65
CA GLU A 32 1.62 -4.01 3.34
C GLU A 32 1.24 -3.28 4.64
N SER A 33 -0.04 -3.15 4.94
CA SER A 33 -0.50 -2.61 6.23
C SER A 33 0.04 -3.44 7.40
N PHE A 34 0.65 -2.78 8.40
CA PHE A 34 1.14 -3.48 9.58
C PHE A 34 0.00 -4.12 10.38
N VAL A 35 -1.12 -3.41 10.52
CA VAL A 35 -2.31 -3.81 11.29
C VAL A 35 -3.19 -4.80 10.52
N TYR A 36 -3.34 -4.62 9.21
CA TYR A 36 -4.25 -5.40 8.36
C TYR A 36 -3.45 -6.24 7.35
N LYS A 37 -3.01 -7.43 7.78
CA LYS A 37 -2.21 -8.34 6.94
C LYS A 37 -2.94 -8.70 5.64
N GLY A 38 -2.19 -8.76 4.55
CA GLY A 38 -2.68 -8.96 3.19
C GLY A 38 -3.26 -7.69 2.53
N PHE A 39 -3.29 -6.54 3.21
CA PHE A 39 -3.78 -5.30 2.59
C PHE A 39 -2.60 -4.45 2.11
N TYR A 40 -2.61 -4.08 0.83
CA TYR A 40 -1.50 -3.37 0.20
C TYR A 40 -1.86 -1.95 -0.21
N ILE A 41 -0.91 -1.02 -0.10
CA ILE A 41 -1.01 0.28 -0.78
C ILE A 41 -1.13 0.01 -2.28
N GLY A 42 -2.03 0.71 -2.95
CA GLY A 42 -2.09 0.62 -4.40
C GLY A 42 -2.70 1.84 -5.08
N LEU A 43 -2.16 2.18 -6.24
CA LEU A 43 -2.62 3.23 -7.13
C LEU A 43 -2.99 2.63 -8.48
N SER A 44 -4.17 2.98 -8.97
CA SER A 44 -4.58 2.66 -10.34
C SER A 44 -3.83 3.49 -11.37
N LYS A 45 -3.87 3.07 -12.64
CA LYS A 45 -3.32 3.83 -13.77
C LYS A 45 -3.87 5.25 -13.93
N HIS A 46 -5.00 5.56 -13.28
CA HIS A 46 -5.63 6.89 -13.28
C HIS A 46 -5.30 7.70 -12.01
N GLY A 47 -4.29 7.30 -11.24
CA GLY A 47 -3.86 7.98 -10.01
C GLY A 47 -4.80 7.79 -8.81
N ARG A 48 -5.91 7.04 -8.96
CA ARG A 48 -6.85 6.80 -7.85
C ARG A 48 -6.35 5.68 -6.94
N VAL A 49 -6.50 5.88 -5.64
CA VAL A 49 -6.24 4.86 -4.62
C VAL A 49 -7.12 3.63 -4.81
N LYS A 50 -6.50 2.45 -4.73
CA LYS A 50 -7.19 1.16 -4.70
C LYS A 50 -7.45 0.74 -3.26
N ARG A 51 -8.54 -0.01 -3.02
CA ARG A 51 -8.76 -0.59 -1.69
C ARG A 51 -7.72 -1.67 -1.43
N GLY A 52 -7.05 -1.61 -0.29
CA GLY A 52 -5.94 -2.50 0.04
C GLY A 52 -6.34 -3.97 0.13
N ASN A 53 -7.57 -4.27 0.55
CA ASN A 53 -8.11 -5.63 0.55
C ASN A 53 -8.44 -6.19 -0.85
N LYS A 54 -8.28 -5.37 -1.90
CA LYS A 54 -8.45 -5.75 -3.32
C LYS A 54 -7.15 -5.60 -4.11
N ALA A 55 -6.03 -5.39 -3.44
CA ALA A 55 -4.72 -5.21 -4.04
C ALA A 55 -3.80 -6.32 -3.54
N THR A 56 -3.11 -7.00 -4.44
CA THR A 56 -2.14 -8.06 -4.12
C THR A 56 -0.80 -7.77 -4.79
N THR A 57 0.28 -8.37 -4.29
CA THR A 57 1.63 -8.19 -4.84
C THR A 57 1.81 -8.69 -6.28
N ALA A 58 0.91 -9.54 -6.77
CA ALA A 58 0.87 -9.93 -8.18
C ALA A 58 0.39 -8.79 -9.10
N MET A 59 -0.23 -7.74 -8.56
CA MET A 59 -0.78 -6.63 -9.31
C MET A 59 0.19 -5.45 -9.33
N THR A 60 0.51 -4.94 -10.51
CA THR A 60 1.41 -3.79 -10.71
C THR A 60 0.95 -2.51 -10.01
N VAL A 61 -0.35 -2.40 -9.69
CA VAL A 61 -0.90 -1.29 -8.89
C VAL A 61 -0.31 -1.19 -7.48
N THR A 62 0.34 -2.25 -7.00
CA THR A 62 1.02 -2.29 -5.68
C THR A 62 2.53 -2.07 -5.78
N HIS A 63 3.06 -1.92 -6.99
CA HIS A 63 4.50 -1.82 -7.23
C HIS A 63 4.89 -0.35 -7.26
N PHE A 64 5.67 0.07 -6.27
CA PHE A 64 6.18 1.43 -6.14
C PHE A 64 7.69 1.43 -6.30
N LEU A 65 8.20 2.27 -7.19
CA LEU A 65 9.63 2.46 -7.37
C LEU A 65 10.04 3.73 -6.62
N PRO A 66 10.91 3.67 -5.59
CA PRO A 66 11.44 4.86 -4.94
C PRO A 66 12.18 5.74 -5.95
N ARG A 67 11.82 7.03 -6.01
CA ARG A 67 12.44 8.06 -6.84
C ARG A 67 12.74 9.28 -5.97
N LEU A 68 13.75 10.06 -6.35
CA LEU A 68 14.07 11.37 -5.76
C LEU A 68 13.15 12.46 -6.32
#